data_AF-A0A067EVU4-F1
#
_entry.id   AF-A0A067EVU4-F1
#
_cell.length_a   1.000
_cell.length_b   1.000
_cell.length_c   1.000
_cell.angle_alpha   90.00
_cell.angle_beta   90.00
_cell.angle_gamma   90.00
#
_symmetry.space_group_name_H-M   'P 1'
#
loop_
_entity.id
_entity.type
_entity.pdbx_description
1 polymer ?
#
loop_
_entity_poly.entity_id
_entity_poly.type
_entity_poly.pdbx_seq_one_letter_code
_entity_poly.pdbx_strand_id
1 'polypeptide(L)' 'AKTTNATSESALKVALDYGKAHGVIKSHDRVVICQKVGDSAVVKIMELED' A
#
# COMPACT_ATOMS: atom_id res chain seq x y z
N ALA A 1 10.82 -7.74 -19.87
CA ALA A 1 9.57 -7.91 -19.11
C ALA A 1 9.36 -6.69 -18.23
N LYS A 2 8.25 -5.95 -18.42
CA LYS A 2 7.88 -4.71 -17.70
C LYS A 2 6.45 -4.86 -17.20
N THR A 3 6.22 -5.81 -16.30
CA THR A 3 4.87 -6.13 -15.77
C THR A 3 4.83 -6.16 -14.24
N THR A 4 5.98 -6.23 -13.57
CA THR A 4 6.04 -6.33 -12.10
C THR A 4 5.62 -5.03 -11.40
N ASN A 5 5.95 -3.86 -11.96
CA ASN A 5 5.69 -2.57 -11.31
C ASN A 5 4.21 -2.16 -11.30
N ALA A 6 3.45 -2.54 -12.33
CA ALA A 6 2.03 -2.17 -12.44
C ALA A 6 1.17 -2.93 -11.41
N THR A 7 1.54 -4.18 -11.10
CA THR A 7 0.85 -5.01 -10.11
C THR A 7 1.23 -4.64 -8.67
N SER A 8 2.44 -4.12 -8.43
CA SER A 8 2.83 -3.66 -7.10
C SER A 8 2.10 -2.38 -6.69
N GLU A 9 1.95 -1.43 -7.61
CA GLU A 9 1.27 -0.18 -7.31
C GLU A 9 -0.24 -0.39 -7.08
N SER A 10 -0.85 -1.32 -7.82
CA SER A 10 -2.27 -1.67 -7.64
C SER A 10 -2.55 -2.41 -6.34
N ALA A 11 -1.66 -3.30 -5.87
CA ALA A 11 -1.85 -4.03 -4.61
C ALA A 11 -1.72 -3.13 -3.38
N LEU A 12 -0.76 -2.19 -3.39
CA LEU A 12 -0.62 -1.19 -2.31
C LEU A 12 -1.87 -0.32 -2.19
N LYS A 13 -2.47 0.04 -3.33
CA LYS A 13 -3.72 0.81 -3.38
C LYS A 13 -4.89 0.04 -2.75
N VAL A 14 -4.99 -1.27 -2.97
CA VAL A 14 -6.06 -2.10 -2.37
C VAL A 14 -5.99 -2.12 -0.85
N ALA A 15 -4.80 -2.30 -0.27
CA ALA A 15 -4.63 -2.31 1.19
C ALA A 15 -5.01 -0.95 1.80
N LEU A 16 -4.63 0.14 1.16
CA LEU A 16 -4.96 1.49 1.60
C LEU A 16 -6.46 1.78 1.50
N ASP A 17 -7.07 1.48 0.36
CA ASP A 17 -8.50 1.68 0.12
C ASP A 17 -9.34 0.85 1.10
N TYR A 18 -8.96 -0.41 1.34
CA TYR A 18 -9.61 -1.26 2.32
C TYR A 18 -9.53 -0.68 3.73
N GLY A 19 -8.34 -0.26 4.16
CA GLY A 19 -8.14 0.33 5.48
C GLY A 19 -8.93 1.63 5.67
N LYS A 20 -9.00 2.49 4.64
CA LYS A 20 -9.82 3.71 4.64
C LYS A 20 -11.31 3.38 4.72
N ALA A 21 -11.79 2.44 3.89
CA ALA A 21 -13.19 2.05 3.84
C ALA A 21 -13.69 1.44 5.17
N HIS A 22 -12.81 0.75 5.90
CA HIS A 22 -13.15 0.15 7.20
C HIS A 22 -12.81 1.07 8.39
N GLY A 23 -12.37 2.30 8.14
CA GLY A 23 -12.03 3.28 9.19
C GLY A 23 -10.81 2.90 10.04
N VAL A 24 -10.01 1.92 9.60
CA VAL A 24 -8.76 1.50 10.23
C VAL A 24 -7.67 2.53 9.96
N ILE A 25 -7.71 3.15 8.79
CA ILE A 25 -6.79 4.18 8.33
C ILE A 25 -7.53 5.50 8.22
N LYS A 26 -7.02 6.54 8.85
CA LYS A 26 -7.57 7.90 8.85
C LYS A 26 -6.57 8.91 8.28
N SER A 27 -7.05 10.12 8.02
CA SER A 27 -6.17 11.24 7.72
C SER A 27 -5.21 11.48 8.88
N HIS A 28 -3.98 11.92 8.56
CA HIS A 28 -2.86 12.13 9.48
C HIS A 28 -2.27 10.85 10.10
N ASP A 29 -2.74 9.67 9.71
CA ASP A 29 -2.09 8.42 10.11
C ASP A 29 -0.81 8.19 9.33
N ARG A 30 0.17 7.58 10.01
CA ARG A 30 1.40 7.08 9.39
C ARG A 30 1.26 5.57 9.21
N VAL A 31 1.24 5.14 7.95
CA VAL A 31 0.94 3.77 7.56
C VAL A 31 2.19 3.12 6.96
N VAL A 32 2.46 1.89 7.40
CA VAL A 32 3.46 1.02 6.80
C VAL A 32 2.75 -0.10 6.06
N ILE A 33 3.00 -0.24 4.77
CA ILE A 33 2.44 -1.29 3.93
C ILE A 33 3.57 -2.20 3.48
N CYS A 34 3.42 -3.50 3.73
CA CYS A 34 4.37 -4.54 3.33
C CYS A 34 3.73 -5.40 2.24
N GLN A 35 4.44 -5.56 1.12
CA GLN A 35 4.01 -6.41 0.02
C GLN A 35 5.12 -7.39 -0.35
N LYS A 36 4.80 -8.69 -0.41
CA LYS A 36 5.66 -9.69 -1.04
C LYS A 36 5.46 -9.67 -2.56
N VAL A 37 6.55 -9.62 -3.33
CA VAL A 37 6.56 -9.60 -4.79
C VAL A 37 7.54 -10.66 -5.28
N GLY A 38 7.04 -11.84 -5.65
CA GLY A 38 7.91 -13.01 -5.94
C GLY A 38 8.73 -13.40 -4.71
N ASP A 39 10.06 -13.42 -4.87
CA ASP A 39 11.01 -13.68 -3.78
C ASP A 39 11.50 -12.40 -3.08
N SER A 40 11.01 -11.23 -3.51
CA SER A 40 11.34 -9.92 -2.94
C SER A 40 10.22 -9.38 -2.05
N ALA A 41 10.52 -8.35 -1.27
CA ALA A 41 9.55 -7.58 -0.51
C ALA A 41 9.69 -6.07 -0.78
N VAL A 42 8.55 -5.39 -0.82
CA VAL A 42 8.46 -3.93 -0.89
C VAL A 42 7.81 -3.46 0.39
N VAL A 43 8.44 -2.47 1.03
CA VAL A 43 7.89 -1.79 2.20
C VAL A 43 7.73 -0.32 1.84
N LYS A 44 6.54 0.21 2.06
CA LYS A 44 6.24 1.63 1.83
C LYS A 44 5.75 2.25 3.14
N ILE A 45 6.41 3.32 3.53
CA ILE A 45 6.03 4.16 4.66
C ILE A 45 5.41 5.42 4.07
N MET A 46 4.21 5.77 4.51
CA MET A 46 3.50 6.94 4.03
C MET A 46 2.76 7.62 5.17
N GLU A 47 2.72 8.94 5.10
CA GLU A 47 1.85 9.77 5.89
C GLU A 47 0.64 10.13 5.05
N LEU A 48 -0.54 10.06 5.64
CA LEU A 48 -1.78 10.36 4.94
C LEU A 48 -2.15 11.81 5.17
N GLU A 49 -2.18 12.56 4.08
CA GLU A 49 -2.71 13.91 4.06
C GLU A 49 -4.25 13.87 3.99
N ASP A 50 -4.89 14.99 4.32
CA ASP A 50 -6.35 15.16 4.21
C ASP A 50 -6.86 15.05 2.75
#